data_AF-A0A3N6S1J0-F1
#
_entry.id   AF-A0A3N6S1J0-F1
#
_cell.length_a   1.000
_cell.length_b   1.000
_cell.length_c   1.000
_cell.angle_alpha   90.00
_cell.angle_beta   90.00
_cell.angle_gamma   90.00
#
_symmetry.space_group_name_H-M   'P 1'
#
loop_
_entity.id
_entity.type
_entity.pdbx_description
1 polymer ?
#
loop_
_entity_poly.entity_id
_entity_poly.type
_entity_poly.pdbx_seq_one_letter_code
_entity_poly.pdbx_strand_id
1 'polypeptide(L)'
;MLKNNFFSLIKLILSCLILFLIADVVSELLASSIIYFKKGFFPFSWSDVFASFFKSGYVGGLILGIGIWIKIKVRERNESKKYIK
;
A
#
# COMPACT_ATOMS: atom_id res chain seq x y z
N MET A 1 -22.90 10.11 11.92
CA MET A 1 -22.57 9.63 10.54
C MET A 1 -21.11 9.18 10.39
N LEU A 2 -20.42 8.77 11.47
CA LEU A 2 -18.95 8.58 11.44
C LEU A 2 -18.52 7.27 10.73
N LYS A 3 -19.34 6.23 10.84
CA LYS A 3 -19.04 4.84 10.47
C LYS A 3 -18.82 4.60 8.97
N ASN A 4 -19.56 5.27 8.08
CA ASN A 4 -19.45 5.06 6.63
C ASN A 4 -18.13 5.57 6.03
N ASN A 5 -17.63 6.72 6.48
CA ASN A 5 -16.39 7.28 5.92
C ASN A 5 -15.16 6.48 6.35
N PHE A 6 -15.16 5.87 7.53
CA PHE A 6 -14.03 5.05 8.00
C PHE A 6 -13.87 3.78 7.17
N PHE A 7 -14.99 3.12 6.86
CA PHE A 7 -15.03 2.00 5.93
C PHE A 7 -14.55 2.40 4.53
N SER A 8 -14.94 3.58 4.04
CA SER A 8 -14.46 4.08 2.75
C SER A 8 -12.95 4.33 2.73
N LEU A 9 -12.36 4.81 3.83
CA LEU A 9 -10.92 4.99 3.95
C LEU A 9 -10.20 3.65 3.96
N ILE A 10 -10.66 2.69 4.76
CA ILE A 10 -10.12 1.33 4.78
C ILE A 10 -10.16 0.70 3.38
N LYS A 11 -11.27 0.87 2.66
CA LYS A 11 -11.42 0.35 1.30
C LYS A 11 -10.42 0.97 0.33
N LEU A 12 -10.17 2.28 0.44
CA LEU A 12 -9.14 2.99 -0.34
C LEU A 12 -7.73 2.49 -0.03
N ILE A 13 -7.40 2.29 1.25
CA ILE A 13 -6.09 1.79 1.69
C ILE A 13 -5.87 0.37 1.20
N LEU A 14 -6.86 -0.50 1.35
CA LEU A 14 -6.80 -1.88 0.86
C LEU A 14 -6.61 -1.89 -0.66
N SER A 15 -7.35 -1.05 -1.39
CA SER A 15 -7.18 -0.92 -2.83
C SER A 15 -5.78 -0.40 -3.22
N CYS A 16 -5.23 0.54 -2.45
CA CYS A 16 -3.89 1.07 -2.67
C CYS A 16 -2.81 -0.01 -2.46
N LEU A 17 -2.93 -0.79 -1.38
CA LEU A 17 -2.03 -1.92 -1.10
C LEU A 17 -2.08 -2.98 -2.19
N ILE A 18 -3.28 -3.33 -2.67
CA ILE A 18 -3.45 -4.28 -3.78
C ILE A 18 -2.78 -3.77 -5.05
N LEU A 19 -2.95 -2.48 -5.39
CA LEU A 19 -2.32 -1.88 -6.56
C LEU A 19 -0.78 -1.89 -6.47
N PHE A 20 -0.23 -1.58 -5.29
CA PHE A 20 1.22 -1.67 -5.07
C PHE A 20 1.74 -3.10 -5.23
N LEU A 21 1.03 -4.08 -4.66
CA LEU A 21 1.42 -5.49 -4.75
C LEU A 21 1.40 -5.98 -6.20
N ILE A 22 0.39 -5.57 -6.98
CA ILE A 22 0.33 -5.85 -8.42
C ILE A 22 1.51 -5.18 -9.15
N ALA A 23 1.81 -3.92 -8.85
CA ALA A 23 2.91 -3.20 -9.50
C ALA A 23 4.29 -3.82 -9.22
N ASP A 24 4.53 -4.30 -8.00
CA ASP A 24 5.77 -5.00 -7.64
C ASP A 24 5.87 -6.36 -8.33
N VAL A 25 4.78 -7.13 -8.37
CA VAL A 25 4.73 -8.39 -9.14
C VAL A 25 5.02 -8.15 -10.62
N VAL A 26 4.42 -7.12 -11.22
CA VAL A 26 4.65 -6.76 -12.63
C VAL A 26 6.09 -6.32 -12.87
N SER A 27 6.68 -5.56 -11.95
CA SER A 27 8.08 -5.10 -12.06
C SER A 27 9.07 -6.27 -12.03
N GLU A 28 8.88 -7.20 -11.09
CA GLU A 28 9.67 -8.43 -11.01
C GLU A 28 9.46 -9.32 -12.25
N LEU A 29 8.22 -9.47 -12.73
CA LEU A 29 7.95 -10.22 -13.96
C LEU A 29 8.66 -9.61 -15.17
N LEU A 30 8.64 -8.27 -15.30
CA LEU A 30 9.36 -7.56 -16.35
C LEU A 30 10.88 -7.75 -16.21
N ALA A 31 11.43 -7.62 -15.00
CA ALA A 31 12.85 -7.80 -14.75
C ALA A 31 13.31 -9.22 -15.10
N SER A 32 12.60 -10.24 -14.63
CA SER A 32 12.89 -11.64 -14.96
C SER A 32 12.71 -11.91 -16.46
N SER A 33 11.73 -11.30 -17.12
CA SER A 33 11.54 -11.43 -18.57
C SER A 33 12.70 -10.82 -19.37
N ILE A 34 13.18 -9.64 -18.99
CA ILE A 34 14.37 -9.00 -19.60
C ILE A 34 15.60 -9.89 -19.42
N ILE A 35 15.79 -10.47 -18.23
CA ILE A 35 16.91 -11.37 -17.95
C ILE A 35 16.78 -12.68 -18.76
N TYR A 36 15.57 -13.20 -18.93
CA TYR A 36 15.31 -14.39 -19.74
C TYR A 36 15.69 -14.18 -21.20
N PHE A 37 15.31 -13.05 -21.81
CA PHE A 37 15.72 -12.73 -23.18
C PHE A 37 17.24 -12.56 -23.32
N LYS A 38 17.94 -12.15 -22.26
CA LYS A 38 19.39 -11.87 -22.30
C LYS A 38 20.28 -13.06 -21.93
N LYS A 39 19.86 -13.92 -21.02
CA LYS A 39 20.65 -15.06 -20.47
C LYS A 39 20.01 -16.43 -20.69
N GLY A 40 18.77 -16.49 -21.19
CA GLY A 40 18.04 -17.74 -21.41
C GLY A 40 17.50 -18.41 -20.14
N PHE A 41 17.63 -17.77 -18.97
CA PHE A 41 17.14 -18.28 -17.69
C PHE A 41 16.16 -17.28 -17.06
N PHE A 42 15.10 -17.79 -16.43
CA PHE A 42 14.04 -17.01 -15.80
C PHE A 42 14.20 -17.09 -14.27
N PRO A 43 14.98 -16.20 -13.65
CA PRO A 43 15.06 -16.14 -12.19
C PRO A 43 13.81 -15.44 -11.69
N PHE A 44 12.75 -16.21 -11.44
CA PHE A 44 11.56 -15.71 -10.78
C PHE A 44 11.32 -16.51 -9.51
N SER A 45 11.40 -15.82 -8.38
CA SER A 45 11.08 -16.38 -7.08
C SER A 45 10.08 -15.51 -6.38
N TRP A 46 8.95 -16.10 -5.98
CA TRP A 46 7.98 -15.42 -5.13
C TRP A 46 8.61 -14.94 -3.81
N SER A 47 9.66 -15.59 -3.30
CA SER A 47 10.34 -15.14 -2.09
C SER A 47 11.05 -13.81 -2.27
N ASP A 48 11.64 -13.57 -3.44
CA ASP A 48 12.36 -12.32 -3.74
C ASP A 48 11.38 -11.17 -3.95
N VAL A 49 10.26 -11.43 -4.64
CA VAL A 49 9.16 -10.48 -4.79
C VAL A 49 8.65 -10.03 -3.42
N PHE A 50 8.33 -10.98 -2.53
CA PHE A 50 7.87 -10.65 -1.19
C PHE A 50 8.96 -10.00 -0.33
N ALA A 51 10.21 -10.44 -0.42
CA ALA A 51 11.30 -9.83 0.34
C ALA A 51 11.55 -8.38 -0.08
N SER A 52 11.55 -8.10 -1.39
CA SER A 52 11.67 -6.76 -1.95
C SER A 52 10.47 -5.90 -1.52
N PHE A 53 9.25 -6.44 -1.64
CA PHE A 53 8.01 -5.79 -1.20
C PHE A 53 7.99 -5.48 0.30
N PHE A 54 8.44 -6.39 1.17
CA PHE A 54 8.49 -6.12 2.60
C PHE A 54 9.57 -5.10 2.94
N LYS A 55 10.71 -5.10 2.24
CA LYS A 55 11.82 -4.17 2.47
C LYS A 55 11.47 -2.75 2.03
N SER A 56 10.85 -2.59 0.86
CA SER A 56 10.41 -1.28 0.32
C SER A 56 9.03 -0.87 0.87
N GLY A 57 8.11 -1.82 0.94
CA GLY A 57 6.74 -1.65 1.42
C GLY A 57 6.64 -1.43 2.91
N TYR A 58 7.66 -1.74 3.72
CA TYR A 58 7.72 -1.27 5.11
C TYR A 58 7.71 0.27 5.19
N VAL A 59 8.46 0.94 4.32
CA VAL A 59 8.49 2.41 4.25
C VAL A 59 7.15 2.95 3.75
N GLY A 60 6.58 2.32 2.70
CA GLY A 60 5.27 2.67 2.18
C GLY A 60 4.14 2.47 3.21
N GLY A 61 4.20 1.37 3.97
CA GLY A 61 3.26 1.03 5.03
C GLY A 61 3.34 1.98 6.23
N LEU A 62 4.54 2.41 6.61
CA LEU A 62 4.73 3.44 7.64
C LEU A 62 4.13 4.77 7.21
N ILE A 63 4.39 5.23 5.99
CA ILE A 63 3.87 6.50 5.47
C ILE A 63 2.33 6.46 5.40
N LEU A 64 1.77 5.37 4.89
CA LEU A 64 0.31 5.17 4.83
C LEU A 64 -0.30 5.09 6.23
N GLY A 65 0.32 4.35 7.15
CA GLY A 65 -0.10 4.25 8.55
C GLY A 65 -0.14 5.60 9.25
N ILE A 66 0.90 6.42 9.08
CA ILE A 66 0.98 7.79 9.62
C ILE A 66 -0.10 8.68 8.98
N GLY A 67 -0.27 8.60 7.65
CA GLY A 67 -1.30 9.36 6.94
C GLY A 67 -2.71 9.07 7.44
N ILE A 68 -3.00 7.80 7.74
CA ILE A 68 -4.28 7.36 8.32
C ILE A 68 -4.44 7.90 9.74
N TRP A 69 -3.41 7.79 10.58
CA TRP A 69 -3.46 8.27 11.96
C TRP A 69 -3.76 9.78 11.99
N ILE A 70 -3.07 10.57 11.17
CA ILE A 70 -3.31 12.01 11.06
C ILE A 70 -4.75 12.28 10.61
N LYS A 71 -5.25 11.56 9.60
CA LYS A 71 -6.60 11.76 9.07
C LYS A 71 -7.69 11.44 10.12
N ILE A 72 -7.49 10.40 10.91
CA ILE A 72 -8.39 10.04 12.03
C ILE A 72 -8.36 11.14 13.09
N LYS A 73 -7.16 11.59 13.51
CA LYS A 73 -6.98 12.62 14.53
C LYS A 73 -7.59 13.96 14.13
N VAL A 74 -7.45 14.36 12.86
CA VAL A 74 -8.07 15.57 12.30
C VAL A 74 -9.60 15.46 12.27
N ARG A 75 -10.12 14.29 11.89
CA ARG A 75 -11.56 14.05 11.88
C ARG A 75 -12.17 14.14 13.27
N GLU A 76 -11.53 13.51 14.24
CA GLU A 76 -11.95 13.54 15.65
C GLU A 76 -12.02 14.98 16.17
N ARG A 77 -11.00 15.80 15.89
CA ARG A 77 -10.97 17.23 16.26
C ARG A 77 -12.07 18.06 15.61
N ASN A 78 -12.43 17.76 14.36
CA ASN A 78 -13.49 18.47 13.65
C ASN A 78 -14.89 18.08 14.15
N GLU A 79 -15.09 16.83 14.58
CA GLU A 79 -16.35 16.40 15.17
C GLU A 79 -16.54 16.97 16.58
N SER A 80 -15.47 17.08 17.39
CA SER A 80 -15.55 17.72 18.72
C SER A 80 -15.96 19.20 18.66
N LYS A 81 -15.52 19.94 17.63
CA LYS A 81 -15.93 21.35 17.43
C LYS A 81 -17.39 21.51 17.02
N LYS A 82 -18.01 20.47 16.45
CA LYS A 82 -19.41 20.50 15.99
C LYS A 82 -20.41 20.25 17.13
N TYR A 83 -19.96 19.73 18.28
CA TYR A 83 -20.79 19.51 19.47
C TYR A 83 -20.77 20.69 20.46
N ILE A 84 -19.91 21.70 20.26
CA ILE A 84 -19.78 22.88 21.14
C ILE A 84 -20.50 24.12 20.56
N LYS A 85 -21.10 24.00 19.37
CA LYS A 85 -21.88 25.06 18.71
C LYS A 85 -23.29 24.60 18.44
#